data_AF-A0A5C7WK92-F1
#
_entry.id   AF-A0A5C7WK92-F1
#
_cell.length_a   1.000
_cell.length_b   1.000
_cell.length_c   1.000
_cell.angle_alpha   90.00
_cell.angle_beta   90.00
_cell.angle_gamma   90.00
#
_symmetry.space_group_name_H-M   'P 1'
#
loop_
_entity.id
_entity.type
_entity.pdbx_description
1 polymer ?
#
loop_
_entity_poly.entity_id
_entity_poly.type
_entity_poly.pdbx_seq_one_letter_code
_entity_poly.pdbx_strand_id
1 'polypeptide(L)'
;GGSENKSKLVMLNPNESIVDWVLEVVPEMGAGWCPPGMLGIGIGGSAEKAMLLAKESLMAPIDIQDLQARGAQNRIEELRLELYEKVNRLGIGAQGLGGLTTVLDVKILDYPTHAASLPVAIIPNCAATRHVHFTLDGSGVAELTPPNPDVYPDVHWAPSPQAKRVNLETVTREETQTWKPGDTLLLTGKLLTGRDAAHKRIQTMLAKGETLPVDFTNKFIYYVGPVDAVRDEAVGPAGPTTATRMDSYTDMMLNTGLLGSIGKAERGEEALAEIAKHKSVYLMAVGGAAYLVSKAIKKSCVLAFEELGMEAIYEFEVVDMPVTVAVSASGESVHNTGPAHWKKTIALQAV
;
A
#
# COMPACT_ATOMS: atom_id res chain seq x y z
N GLY A 1 -5.65 -6.71 7.64
CA GLY A 1 -4.52 -5.94 8.19
C GLY A 1 -4.50 -4.56 7.58
N GLY A 2 -3.60 -4.28 6.63
CA GLY A 2 -3.41 -2.93 6.07
C GLY A 2 -4.66 -2.26 5.49
N SER A 3 -5.51 -3.00 4.77
CA SER A 3 -6.79 -2.48 4.26
C SER A 3 -7.85 -2.32 5.35
N GLU A 4 -7.95 -3.31 6.25
CA GLU A 4 -8.88 -3.30 7.38
C GLU A 4 -8.68 -2.07 8.29
N ASN A 5 -7.43 -1.66 8.52
CA ASN A 5 -7.10 -0.48 9.33
C ASN A 5 -7.53 0.85 8.68
N LYS A 6 -7.99 0.83 7.43
CA LYS A 6 -8.50 1.99 6.69
C LYS A 6 -10.03 2.05 6.66
N SER A 7 -10.70 1.14 7.37
CA SER A 7 -12.16 1.17 7.51
C SER A 7 -12.62 2.43 8.24
N LYS A 8 -13.72 3.03 7.78
CA LYS A 8 -14.32 4.22 8.38
C LYS A 8 -15.81 4.03 8.53
N LEU A 9 -16.37 4.60 9.59
CA LEU A 9 -17.80 4.64 9.90
C LEU A 9 -18.17 6.07 10.22
N VAL A 10 -19.32 6.51 9.73
CA VAL A 10 -19.93 7.79 10.06
C VAL A 10 -21.43 7.60 10.32
N MET A 11 -21.98 8.48 11.16
CA MET A 11 -23.43 8.62 11.34
C MET A 11 -23.87 9.90 10.63
N LEU A 12 -24.25 9.78 9.37
CA LEU A 12 -24.75 10.92 8.60
C LEU A 12 -26.17 11.29 9.06
N ASN A 13 -26.49 12.56 8.91
CA ASN A 13 -27.87 13.03 8.86
C ASN A 13 -28.50 12.60 7.52
N PRO A 14 -29.82 12.35 7.46
CA PRO A 14 -30.48 11.87 6.24
C PRO A 14 -30.37 12.78 5.02
N ASN A 15 -30.02 14.07 5.21
CA ASN A 15 -29.83 15.05 4.15
C ASN A 15 -28.38 15.21 3.70
N GLU A 16 -27.42 14.56 4.37
CA GLU A 16 -26.01 14.62 4.00
C GLU A 16 -25.70 13.67 2.84
N SER A 17 -24.70 14.06 2.03
CA SER A 17 -24.31 13.34 0.82
C SER A 17 -23.32 12.24 1.14
N ILE A 18 -23.72 10.99 0.89
CA ILE A 18 -22.83 9.83 0.95
C ILE A 18 -21.66 10.00 -0.03
N VAL A 19 -21.91 10.57 -1.21
CA VAL A 19 -20.89 10.79 -2.23
C VAL A 19 -19.82 11.75 -1.73
N ASP A 20 -20.22 12.88 -1.14
CA ASP A 20 -19.27 13.89 -0.68
C ASP A 20 -18.42 13.33 0.47
N TRP A 21 -19.04 12.61 1.40
CA TRP A 21 -18.31 11.94 2.48
C TRP A 21 -17.31 10.90 1.95
N VAL A 22 -17.68 10.08 0.97
CA VAL A 22 -16.74 9.11 0.38
C VAL A 22 -15.56 9.84 -0.30
N LEU A 23 -15.82 10.94 -1.01
CA LEU A 23 -14.77 11.71 -1.69
C LEU A 23 -13.85 12.47 -0.73
N GLU A 24 -14.32 12.80 0.47
CA GLU A 24 -13.51 13.34 1.57
C GLU A 24 -12.64 12.25 2.19
N VAL A 25 -13.22 11.08 2.47
CA VAL A 25 -12.55 10.00 3.19
C VAL A 25 -11.51 9.25 2.35
N VAL A 26 -11.76 9.01 1.07
CA VAL A 26 -10.85 8.21 0.23
C VAL A 26 -9.43 8.79 0.15
N PRO A 27 -9.23 10.12 -0.03
CA PRO A 27 -7.92 10.75 0.10
C PRO A 27 -7.22 10.49 1.44
N GLU A 28 -7.95 10.55 2.57
CA GLU A 28 -7.39 10.29 3.90
C GLU A 28 -6.94 8.85 4.11
N MET A 29 -7.54 7.90 3.38
CA MET A 29 -7.08 6.51 3.41
C MET A 29 -5.66 6.36 2.86
N GLY A 30 -5.23 7.28 2.00
CA GLY A 30 -3.92 7.29 1.34
C GLY A 30 -3.64 6.01 0.55
N ALA A 31 -2.37 5.73 0.31
CA ALA A 31 -1.90 4.52 -0.38
C ALA A 31 -1.77 3.31 0.55
N GLY A 32 -2.04 3.47 1.85
CA GLY A 32 -1.81 2.43 2.88
C GLY A 32 -2.57 1.12 2.65
N TRP A 33 -3.70 1.16 1.93
CA TRP A 33 -4.52 0.00 1.57
C TRP A 33 -4.15 -0.63 0.22
N CYS A 34 -3.06 -0.20 -0.42
CA CYS A 34 -2.55 -0.74 -1.69
C CYS A 34 -3.56 -0.68 -2.86
N PRO A 35 -4.03 0.52 -3.26
CA PRO A 35 -4.78 0.67 -4.50
C PRO A 35 -3.93 0.22 -5.72
N PRO A 36 -4.55 -0.20 -6.83
CA PRO A 36 -6.00 -0.25 -7.03
C PRO A 36 -6.65 -1.44 -6.33
N GLY A 37 -7.88 -1.26 -5.88
CA GLY A 37 -8.68 -2.30 -5.23
C GLY A 37 -10.17 -1.98 -5.28
N MET A 38 -10.97 -2.53 -4.38
CA MET A 38 -12.42 -2.25 -4.34
C MET A 38 -12.79 -1.44 -3.09
N LEU A 39 -13.87 -0.67 -3.17
CA LEU A 39 -14.49 -0.08 -1.99
C LEU A 39 -15.79 -0.82 -1.69
N GLY A 40 -15.93 -1.34 -0.47
CA GLY A 40 -17.18 -1.89 0.03
C GLY A 40 -17.86 -0.85 0.91
N ILE A 41 -19.14 -0.58 0.66
CA ILE A 41 -19.90 0.43 1.37
C ILE A 41 -21.17 -0.21 1.91
N GLY A 42 -21.43 0.03 3.20
CA GLY A 42 -22.63 -0.41 3.88
C GLY A 42 -23.46 0.80 4.28
N ILE A 43 -24.75 0.79 3.97
CA ILE A 43 -25.65 1.93 4.21
C ILE A 43 -26.84 1.49 5.07
N GLY A 44 -27.09 2.19 6.16
CA GLY A 44 -28.23 1.95 7.04
C GLY A 44 -28.06 0.81 8.05
N GLY A 45 -29.17 0.40 8.69
CA GLY A 45 -29.15 -0.46 9.86
C GLY A 45 -28.64 0.25 11.12
N SER A 46 -27.87 -0.46 11.96
CA SER A 46 -27.06 0.10 13.05
C SER A 46 -25.62 0.33 12.59
N ALA A 47 -24.79 0.94 13.45
CA ALA A 47 -23.34 1.07 13.24
C ALA A 47 -22.68 -0.26 12.80
N GLU A 48 -22.97 -1.31 13.55
CA GLU A 48 -22.43 -2.65 13.36
C GLU A 48 -22.95 -3.27 12.07
N LYS A 49 -24.24 -3.08 11.78
CA LYS A 49 -24.85 -3.60 10.55
C LYS A 49 -24.25 -2.94 9.31
N ALA A 50 -24.02 -1.62 9.33
CA ALA A 50 -23.36 -0.92 8.22
C ALA A 50 -21.94 -1.48 7.97
N MET A 51 -21.14 -1.68 9.01
CA MET A 51 -19.80 -2.29 8.87
C MET A 51 -19.86 -3.72 8.31
N LEU A 52 -20.82 -4.54 8.78
CA LEU A 52 -21.02 -5.89 8.26
C LEU A 52 -21.41 -5.88 6.78
N LEU A 53 -22.34 -5.00 6.38
CA LEU A 53 -22.76 -4.86 4.99
C LEU A 53 -21.60 -4.40 4.09
N ALA A 54 -20.81 -3.42 4.55
CA ALA A 54 -19.62 -2.98 3.83
C ALA A 54 -18.66 -4.14 3.59
N LYS A 55 -18.43 -4.98 4.61
CA LYS A 55 -17.56 -6.15 4.50
C LYS A 55 -18.13 -7.23 3.59
N GLU A 56 -19.40 -7.54 3.73
CA GLU A 56 -20.13 -8.54 2.94
C GLU A 56 -20.14 -8.15 1.45
N SER A 57 -20.34 -6.86 1.15
CA SER A 57 -20.37 -6.35 -0.23
C SER A 57 -19.08 -6.65 -1.01
N LEU A 58 -17.93 -6.71 -0.32
CA LEU A 58 -16.62 -6.99 -0.93
C LEU A 58 -16.44 -8.43 -1.39
N MET A 59 -17.36 -9.33 -1.05
CA MET A 59 -17.33 -10.73 -1.48
C MET A 59 -17.90 -10.92 -2.89
N ALA A 60 -18.52 -9.89 -3.47
CA ALA A 60 -19.05 -9.92 -4.83
C ALA A 60 -17.92 -9.80 -5.89
N PRO A 61 -18.07 -10.45 -7.06
CA PRO A 61 -17.09 -10.34 -8.15
C PRO A 61 -17.01 -8.91 -8.69
N ILE A 62 -15.87 -8.49 -9.23
CA ILE A 62 -15.74 -7.21 -9.95
C ILE A 62 -16.66 -7.27 -11.18
N ASP A 63 -17.63 -6.35 -11.27
CA ASP A 63 -18.68 -6.33 -12.31
C ASP A 63 -19.05 -4.92 -12.77
N ILE A 64 -18.27 -3.89 -12.39
CA ILE A 64 -18.60 -2.50 -12.71
C ILE A 64 -18.69 -2.24 -14.22
N GLN A 65 -17.86 -2.92 -15.03
CA GLN A 65 -17.90 -2.79 -16.50
C GLN A 65 -19.20 -3.36 -17.08
N ASP A 66 -19.66 -4.50 -16.55
CA ASP A 66 -20.95 -5.09 -16.96
C ASP A 66 -22.12 -4.18 -16.54
N LEU A 67 -22.04 -3.59 -15.34
CA LEU A 67 -23.01 -2.59 -14.87
C LEU A 67 -23.03 -1.36 -15.77
N GLN A 68 -21.87 -0.85 -16.22
CA GLN A 68 -21.79 0.26 -17.16
C GLN A 68 -22.44 -0.08 -18.51
N ALA A 69 -22.19 -1.28 -19.04
CA ALA A 69 -22.73 -1.71 -20.33
C ALA A 69 -24.26 -1.88 -20.31
N ARG A 70 -24.81 -2.43 -19.22
CA ARG A 70 -26.27 -2.64 -19.09
C ARG A 70 -27.04 -1.41 -18.61
N GLY A 71 -26.36 -0.46 -17.96
CA GLY A 71 -26.97 0.69 -17.29
C GLY A 71 -27.60 0.36 -15.92
N ALA A 72 -27.59 1.35 -15.02
CA ALA A 72 -28.19 1.24 -13.69
C ALA A 72 -29.72 1.10 -13.77
N GLN A 73 -30.28 0.24 -12.92
CA GLN A 73 -31.71 -0.06 -12.83
C GLN A 73 -32.32 0.40 -11.49
N ASN A 74 -31.49 0.83 -10.54
CA ASN A 74 -31.93 1.30 -9.23
C ASN A 74 -30.93 2.32 -8.67
N ARG A 75 -31.34 2.99 -7.57
CA ARG A 75 -30.55 4.05 -6.94
C ARG A 75 -29.18 3.59 -6.42
N ILE A 76 -29.06 2.34 -5.96
CA ILE A 76 -27.80 1.79 -5.46
C ILE A 76 -26.82 1.62 -6.62
N GLU A 77 -27.28 1.11 -7.76
CA GLU A 77 -26.46 0.98 -8.97
C GLU A 77 -26.02 2.31 -9.55
N GLU A 78 -26.90 3.32 -9.55
CA GLU A 78 -26.52 4.70 -9.89
C GLU A 78 -25.39 5.20 -8.98
N LEU A 79 -25.54 5.00 -7.66
CA LEU A 79 -24.55 5.42 -6.67
C LEU A 79 -23.21 4.67 -6.85
N ARG A 80 -23.24 3.37 -7.17
CA ARG A 80 -22.03 2.59 -7.49
C ARG A 80 -21.26 3.20 -8.66
N LEU A 81 -21.96 3.50 -9.76
CA LEU A 81 -21.35 4.10 -10.95
C LEU A 81 -20.81 5.50 -10.68
N GLU A 82 -21.60 6.33 -9.98
CA GLU A 82 -21.22 7.70 -9.61
C GLU A 82 -19.95 7.71 -8.74
N LEU A 83 -19.90 6.86 -7.71
CA LEU A 83 -18.73 6.74 -6.83
C LEU A 83 -17.52 6.19 -7.56
N TYR A 84 -17.68 5.15 -8.38
CA TYR A 84 -16.59 4.59 -9.17
C TYR A 84 -15.94 5.66 -10.06
N GLU A 85 -16.74 6.46 -10.75
CA GLU A 85 -16.25 7.53 -11.61
C GLU A 85 -15.58 8.64 -10.78
N LYS A 86 -16.26 9.18 -9.77
CA LYS A 86 -15.77 10.33 -9.00
C LYS A 86 -14.51 9.99 -8.20
N VAL A 87 -14.41 8.78 -7.63
CA VAL A 87 -13.20 8.33 -6.91
C VAL A 87 -12.01 8.20 -7.85
N ASN A 88 -12.19 7.64 -9.05
CA ASN A 88 -11.11 7.54 -10.03
C ASN A 88 -10.68 8.92 -10.57
N ARG A 89 -11.62 9.88 -10.66
CA ARG A 89 -11.33 11.29 -11.00
C ARG A 89 -10.53 12.05 -9.93
N LEU A 90 -10.38 11.53 -8.71
CA LEU A 90 -9.49 12.13 -7.71
C LEU A 90 -8.01 12.09 -8.12
N GLY A 91 -7.66 11.22 -9.09
CA GLY A 91 -6.31 11.11 -9.63
C GLY A 91 -5.32 10.39 -8.72
N ILE A 92 -5.76 9.80 -7.60
CA ILE A 92 -4.89 9.10 -6.62
C ILE A 92 -4.10 7.96 -7.29
N GLY A 93 -4.77 7.13 -8.08
CA GLY A 93 -4.16 6.09 -8.89
C GLY A 93 -3.58 4.91 -8.11
N ALA A 94 -2.88 4.04 -8.84
CA ALA A 94 -2.25 2.86 -8.28
C ALA A 94 -1.16 3.24 -7.27
N GLN A 95 -1.17 2.60 -6.10
CA GLN A 95 -0.28 2.87 -4.97
C GLN A 95 -0.23 4.34 -4.52
N GLY A 96 -1.21 5.19 -4.91
CA GLY A 96 -1.21 6.63 -4.61
C GLY A 96 -0.15 7.45 -5.34
N LEU A 97 0.43 6.93 -6.42
CA LEU A 97 1.46 7.61 -7.21
C LEU A 97 0.91 8.59 -8.25
N GLY A 98 -0.41 8.74 -8.32
CA GLY A 98 -1.08 9.41 -9.42
C GLY A 98 -1.49 8.42 -10.52
N GLY A 99 -2.70 8.57 -11.06
CA GLY A 99 -3.15 7.73 -12.18
C GLY A 99 -4.65 7.77 -12.42
N LEU A 100 -5.11 6.98 -13.39
CA LEU A 100 -6.51 6.88 -13.79
C LEU A 100 -7.35 5.98 -12.88
N THR A 101 -6.72 5.00 -12.23
CA THR A 101 -7.42 3.93 -11.53
C THR A 101 -6.96 3.81 -10.09
N THR A 102 -7.80 4.32 -9.19
CA THR A 102 -7.70 4.14 -7.73
C THR A 102 -8.54 2.95 -7.29
N VAL A 103 -9.71 2.76 -7.91
CA VAL A 103 -10.65 1.67 -7.61
C VAL A 103 -11.02 0.90 -8.88
N LEU A 104 -11.10 -0.42 -8.74
CA LEU A 104 -11.55 -1.36 -9.77
C LEU A 104 -13.08 -1.54 -9.74
N ASP A 105 -13.70 -1.38 -8.58
CA ASP A 105 -15.15 -1.48 -8.37
C ASP A 105 -15.54 -0.77 -7.06
N VAL A 106 -16.81 -0.40 -6.94
CA VAL A 106 -17.46 0.05 -5.70
C VAL A 106 -18.65 -0.88 -5.46
N LYS A 107 -18.66 -1.60 -4.33
CA LYS A 107 -19.74 -2.50 -3.91
C LYS A 107 -20.55 -1.83 -2.82
N ILE A 108 -21.88 -1.91 -2.91
CA ILE A 108 -22.79 -1.29 -1.96
C ILE A 108 -23.83 -2.32 -1.56
N LEU A 109 -24.03 -2.48 -0.25
CA LEU A 109 -25.21 -3.14 0.32
C LEU A 109 -25.89 -2.19 1.29
N ASP A 110 -27.22 -2.12 1.24
CA ASP A 110 -28.02 -1.25 2.09
C ASP A 110 -29.02 -2.03 2.96
N TYR A 111 -29.51 -1.37 4.00
CA TYR A 111 -30.50 -1.92 4.93
C TYR A 111 -31.37 -0.81 5.51
N PRO A 112 -32.66 -1.07 5.82
CA PRO A 112 -33.52 -0.09 6.47
C PRO A 112 -32.91 0.45 7.78
N THR A 113 -33.10 1.75 8.05
CA THR A 113 -32.58 2.42 9.24
C THR A 113 -33.65 3.29 9.89
N HIS A 114 -33.43 3.69 11.15
CA HIS A 114 -34.29 4.66 11.82
C HIS A 114 -34.24 6.00 11.10
N ALA A 115 -35.38 6.69 10.93
CA ALA A 115 -35.49 7.89 10.10
C ALA A 115 -34.58 9.05 10.52
N ALA A 116 -34.14 9.08 11.78
CA ALA A 116 -33.21 10.09 12.32
C ALA A 116 -31.72 9.72 12.19
N SER A 117 -31.37 8.61 11.54
CA SER A 117 -30.00 8.12 11.50
C SER A 117 -29.65 7.46 10.17
N LEU A 118 -28.49 7.82 9.60
CA LEU A 118 -27.94 7.18 8.41
C LEU A 118 -26.51 6.68 8.70
N PRO A 119 -26.35 5.49 9.31
CA PRO A 119 -25.04 4.86 9.43
C PRO A 119 -24.47 4.54 8.05
N VAL A 120 -23.23 4.95 7.80
CA VAL A 120 -22.51 4.62 6.56
C VAL A 120 -21.12 4.16 6.90
N ALA A 121 -20.76 2.99 6.39
CA ALA A 121 -19.44 2.39 6.54
C ALA A 121 -18.76 2.25 5.19
N ILE A 122 -17.44 2.42 5.16
CA ILE A 122 -16.58 2.16 4.00
C ILE A 122 -15.40 1.28 4.43
N ILE A 123 -15.17 0.21 3.68
CA ILE A 123 -14.06 -0.72 3.88
C ILE A 123 -13.37 -0.92 2.53
N PRO A 124 -12.08 -0.56 2.40
CA PRO A 124 -11.33 -0.87 1.19
C PRO A 124 -10.90 -2.35 1.18
N ASN A 125 -10.92 -2.97 0.01
CA ASN A 125 -10.30 -4.25 -0.28
C ASN A 125 -9.05 -4.03 -1.14
N CYS A 126 -7.90 -4.48 -0.66
CA CYS A 126 -6.61 -4.27 -1.31
C CYS A 126 -6.37 -5.21 -2.49
N ALA A 127 -5.27 -5.01 -3.22
CA ALA A 127 -4.77 -5.92 -4.26
C ALA A 127 -4.68 -7.41 -3.83
N ALA A 128 -4.50 -7.69 -2.53
CA ALA A 128 -4.60 -9.03 -1.97
C ALA A 128 -6.06 -9.41 -1.63
N THR A 129 -6.93 -9.39 -2.65
CA THR A 129 -8.32 -9.85 -2.53
C THR A 129 -8.34 -11.38 -2.35
N ARG A 130 -8.77 -11.84 -1.17
CA ARG A 130 -8.63 -13.24 -0.76
C ARG A 130 -9.91 -13.71 -0.08
N HIS A 131 -10.75 -14.38 -0.83
CA HIS A 131 -11.93 -15.10 -0.35
C HIS A 131 -12.20 -16.28 -1.29
N VAL A 132 -12.96 -17.25 -0.82
CA VAL A 132 -13.41 -18.39 -1.60
C VAL A 132 -14.86 -18.69 -1.24
N HIS A 133 -15.69 -18.96 -2.25
CA HIS A 133 -17.06 -19.40 -2.07
C HIS A 133 -17.14 -20.87 -2.49
N PHE A 134 -17.80 -21.68 -1.67
CA PHE A 134 -18.07 -23.08 -1.98
C PHE A 134 -19.41 -23.48 -1.34
N THR A 135 -20.03 -24.50 -1.91
CA THR A 135 -21.31 -25.04 -1.44
C THR A 135 -21.09 -26.45 -0.90
N LEU A 136 -21.70 -26.76 0.24
CA LEU A 136 -21.76 -28.12 0.78
C LEU A 136 -23.09 -28.75 0.35
N ASP A 137 -23.02 -29.77 -0.51
CA ASP A 137 -24.18 -30.47 -1.07
C ASP A 137 -24.25 -31.96 -0.64
N GLY A 138 -23.32 -32.40 0.20
CA GLY A 138 -23.22 -33.78 0.67
C GLY A 138 -22.47 -34.73 -0.25
N SER A 139 -21.88 -34.25 -1.35
CA SER A 139 -21.12 -35.07 -2.32
C SER A 139 -19.72 -35.47 -1.85
N GLY A 140 -19.16 -34.80 -0.83
CA GLY A 140 -17.84 -35.10 -0.28
C GLY A 140 -17.03 -33.87 0.11
N VAL A 141 -15.71 -33.99 0.07
CA VAL A 141 -14.79 -32.89 0.32
C VAL A 141 -14.87 -31.88 -0.83
N ALA A 142 -14.91 -30.59 -0.49
CA ALA A 142 -14.86 -29.53 -1.50
C ALA A 142 -13.48 -29.48 -2.16
N GLU A 143 -13.43 -29.69 -3.48
CA GLU A 143 -12.21 -29.56 -4.28
C GLU A 143 -12.14 -28.17 -4.91
N LEU A 144 -11.11 -27.39 -4.54
CA LEU A 144 -10.88 -26.04 -5.05
C LEU A 144 -9.78 -26.09 -6.12
N THR A 145 -10.19 -26.08 -7.39
CA THR A 145 -9.24 -26.10 -8.52
C THR A 145 -8.65 -24.70 -8.73
N PRO A 146 -7.31 -24.52 -8.70
CA PRO A 146 -6.69 -23.25 -9.03
C PRO A 146 -7.08 -22.80 -10.46
N PRO A 147 -7.20 -21.48 -10.71
CA PRO A 147 -7.51 -20.99 -12.05
C PRO A 147 -6.40 -21.37 -13.04
N ASN A 148 -6.77 -21.66 -14.30
CA ASN A 148 -5.80 -21.90 -15.36
C ASN A 148 -4.96 -20.63 -15.58
N PRO A 149 -3.61 -20.68 -15.50
CA PRO A 149 -2.75 -19.54 -15.78
C PRO A 149 -3.01 -18.84 -17.13
N ASP A 150 -3.52 -19.56 -18.14
CA ASP A 150 -3.83 -19.01 -19.46
C ASP A 150 -4.96 -17.96 -19.46
N VAL A 151 -5.74 -17.83 -18.38
CA VAL A 151 -6.77 -16.78 -18.26
C VAL A 151 -6.16 -15.40 -18.01
N TYR A 152 -4.90 -15.34 -17.57
CA TYR A 152 -4.19 -14.09 -17.36
C TYR A 152 -3.53 -13.66 -18.69
N PRO A 153 -3.49 -12.35 -18.99
CA PRO A 153 -2.82 -11.87 -20.18
C PRO A 153 -1.33 -12.25 -20.14
N ASP A 154 -0.76 -12.57 -21.31
CA ASP A 154 0.68 -12.76 -21.45
C ASP A 154 1.38 -11.40 -21.34
N VAL A 155 1.83 -11.08 -20.12
CA VAL A 155 2.50 -9.82 -19.80
C VAL A 155 4.01 -10.02 -19.87
N HIS A 156 4.61 -9.63 -21.00
CA HIS A 156 6.06 -9.50 -21.10
C HIS A 156 6.51 -8.21 -20.40
N TRP A 157 7.04 -8.35 -19.19
CA TRP A 157 7.63 -7.23 -18.46
C TRP A 157 9.13 -7.09 -18.75
N ALA A 158 9.55 -5.87 -19.06
CA ALA A 158 10.94 -5.45 -19.06
C ALA A 158 11.07 -4.16 -18.24
N PRO A 159 12.20 -3.92 -17.55
CA PRO A 159 12.43 -2.64 -16.90
C PRO A 159 12.30 -1.49 -17.90
N SER A 160 11.75 -0.37 -17.44
CA SER A 160 11.76 0.87 -18.24
C SER A 160 13.19 1.20 -18.66
N PRO A 161 13.43 1.61 -19.92
CA PRO A 161 14.75 2.13 -20.34
C PRO A 161 15.21 3.33 -19.49
N GLN A 162 14.29 3.99 -18.80
CA GLN A 162 14.56 5.13 -17.91
C GLN A 162 14.85 4.71 -16.46
N ALA A 163 14.71 3.42 -16.13
CA ALA A 163 14.97 2.92 -14.79
C ALA A 163 16.48 3.01 -14.47
N LYS A 164 16.81 3.65 -13.35
CA LYS A 164 18.20 3.82 -12.92
C LYS A 164 18.65 2.58 -12.16
N ARG A 165 19.76 1.97 -12.59
CA ARG A 165 20.39 0.86 -11.86
C ARG A 165 21.28 1.43 -10.76
N VAL A 166 21.05 1.01 -9.51
CA VAL A 166 21.74 1.53 -8.33
C VAL A 166 22.43 0.38 -7.62
N ASN A 167 23.75 0.51 -7.41
CA ASN A 167 24.52 -0.42 -6.60
C ASN A 167 24.59 0.10 -5.15
N LEU A 168 23.96 -0.62 -4.23
CA LEU A 168 23.85 -0.28 -2.82
C LEU A 168 25.19 -0.30 -2.07
N GLU A 169 26.22 -0.95 -2.63
CA GLU A 169 27.56 -0.95 -2.02
C GLU A 169 28.39 0.29 -2.39
N THR A 170 28.01 1.02 -3.44
CA THR A 170 28.79 2.15 -3.97
C THR A 170 28.03 3.46 -4.03
N VAL A 171 26.70 3.44 -3.91
CA VAL A 171 25.85 4.63 -3.94
C VAL A 171 26.25 5.60 -2.83
N THR A 172 26.35 6.89 -3.16
CA THR A 172 26.69 7.94 -2.20
C THR A 172 25.50 8.81 -1.86
N ARG A 173 25.58 9.55 -0.75
CA ARG A 173 24.55 10.51 -0.34
C ARG A 173 24.35 11.63 -1.37
N GLU A 174 25.40 12.02 -2.08
CA GLU A 174 25.33 13.01 -3.15
C GLU A 174 24.54 12.46 -4.34
N GLU A 175 24.76 11.19 -4.69
CA GLU A 175 23.99 10.54 -5.76
C GLU A 175 22.51 10.45 -5.39
N THR A 176 22.17 10.01 -4.17
CA THR A 176 20.76 9.90 -3.73
C THR A 176 20.02 11.24 -3.78
N GLN A 177 20.73 12.35 -3.56
CA GLN A 177 20.16 13.70 -3.63
C GLN A 177 19.77 14.14 -5.06
N THR A 178 20.28 13.48 -6.10
CA THR A 178 19.91 13.76 -7.49
C THR A 178 18.59 13.12 -7.91
N TRP A 179 18.07 12.21 -7.10
CA TRP A 179 16.86 11.45 -7.41
C TRP A 179 15.60 12.30 -7.22
N LYS A 180 14.68 12.19 -8.18
CA LYS A 180 13.44 12.96 -8.22
C LYS A 180 12.25 12.08 -7.85
N PRO A 181 11.18 12.64 -7.24
CA PRO A 181 9.97 11.87 -6.97
C PRO A 181 9.42 11.27 -8.27
N GLY A 182 9.09 9.98 -8.23
CA GLY A 182 8.64 9.21 -9.40
C GLY A 182 9.75 8.53 -10.21
N ASP A 183 11.03 8.82 -9.97
CA ASP A 183 12.13 8.05 -10.57
C ASP A 183 11.99 6.56 -10.21
N THR A 184 12.15 5.68 -11.19
CA THR A 184 12.17 4.23 -10.98
C THR A 184 13.60 3.73 -10.88
N LEU A 185 13.88 2.92 -9.87
CA LEU A 185 15.21 2.40 -9.58
C LEU A 185 15.20 0.86 -9.56
N LEU A 186 16.34 0.27 -9.91
CA LEU A 186 16.64 -1.14 -9.74
C LEU A 186 17.82 -1.28 -8.78
N LEU A 187 17.54 -1.70 -7.54
CA LEU A 187 18.56 -1.81 -6.50
C LEU A 187 19.26 -3.17 -6.57
N THR A 188 20.59 -3.15 -6.50
CA THR A 188 21.42 -4.35 -6.36
C THR A 188 22.44 -4.16 -5.25
N GLY A 189 22.64 -5.16 -4.38
CA GLY A 189 23.56 -5.12 -3.25
C GLY A 189 22.85 -5.42 -1.92
N LYS A 190 23.46 -5.04 -0.79
CA LYS A 190 22.93 -5.35 0.54
C LYS A 190 22.08 -4.21 1.12
N LEU A 191 20.97 -4.59 1.75
CA LEU A 191 20.15 -3.69 2.56
C LEU A 191 19.78 -4.36 3.88
N LEU A 192 19.46 -3.54 4.88
CA LEU A 192 19.01 -4.00 6.18
C LEU A 192 17.48 -4.01 6.22
N THR A 193 16.89 -4.87 7.04
CA THR A 193 15.46 -4.82 7.33
C THR A 193 15.19 -4.33 8.74
N GLY A 194 13.97 -3.89 8.99
CA GLY A 194 13.49 -3.63 10.34
C GLY A 194 12.17 -2.90 10.31
N ARG A 195 11.26 -3.23 11.22
CA ARG A 195 9.97 -2.55 11.36
C ARG A 195 9.69 -2.19 12.81
N ASP A 196 8.43 -2.14 13.20
CA ASP A 196 7.91 -1.59 14.45
C ASP A 196 8.73 -2.00 15.70
N ALA A 197 8.92 -3.30 15.96
CA ALA A 197 9.63 -3.78 17.15
C ALA A 197 11.15 -3.50 17.12
N ALA A 198 11.80 -3.67 15.97
CA ALA A 198 13.22 -3.37 15.81
C ALA A 198 13.51 -1.88 16.05
N HIS A 199 12.69 -0.97 15.49
CA HIS A 199 12.86 0.48 15.69
C HIS A 199 12.69 0.87 17.15
N LYS A 200 11.68 0.30 17.83
CA LYS A 200 11.48 0.52 19.28
C LYS A 200 12.66 0.01 20.11
N ARG A 201 13.23 -1.14 19.73
CA ARG A 201 14.41 -1.71 20.40
C ARG A 201 15.64 -0.81 20.21
N ILE A 202 15.91 -0.37 18.98
CA ILE A 202 16.99 0.58 18.65
C ILE A 202 16.84 1.87 19.46
N GLN A 203 15.63 2.46 19.50
CA GLN A 203 15.36 3.65 20.30
C GLN A 203 15.73 3.46 21.78
N THR A 204 15.34 2.32 22.35
CA THR A 204 15.62 2.00 23.76
C THR A 204 17.12 1.86 24.00
N MET A 205 17.86 1.24 23.09
CA MET A 205 19.32 1.09 23.17
C MET A 205 20.03 2.44 23.10
N LEU A 206 19.68 3.28 22.12
CA LEU A 206 20.24 4.62 21.96
C LEU A 206 19.97 5.51 23.16
N ALA A 207 18.75 5.45 23.72
CA ALA A 207 18.38 6.21 24.93
C ALA A 207 19.22 5.81 26.16
N LYS A 208 19.78 4.60 26.16
CA LYS A 208 20.68 4.10 27.21
C LYS A 208 22.16 4.31 26.89
N GLY A 209 22.50 4.86 25.73
CA GLY A 209 23.88 4.99 25.25
C GLY A 209 24.53 3.65 24.88
N GLU A 210 23.74 2.61 24.58
CA GLU A 210 24.24 1.31 24.16
C GLU A 210 24.67 1.33 22.68
N THR A 211 25.69 0.54 22.33
CA THR A 211 26.13 0.35 20.95
C THR A 211 25.11 -0.50 20.18
N LEU A 212 24.76 -0.08 18.96
CA LEU A 212 23.86 -0.84 18.10
C LEU A 212 24.54 -2.12 17.57
N PRO A 213 23.79 -3.23 17.40
CA PRO A 213 24.35 -4.51 16.97
C PRO A 213 24.67 -4.55 15.47
N VAL A 214 24.24 -3.54 14.70
CA VAL A 214 24.49 -3.40 13.26
C VAL A 214 24.86 -1.96 12.92
N ASP A 215 25.67 -1.76 11.89
CA ASP A 215 26.01 -0.45 11.35
C ASP A 215 25.05 -0.06 10.23
N PHE A 216 24.44 1.11 10.36
CA PHE A 216 23.49 1.67 9.41
C PHE A 216 24.11 2.71 8.46
N THR A 217 25.39 3.04 8.67
CA THR A 217 26.11 4.06 7.90
C THR A 217 26.12 3.69 6.41
N ASN A 218 25.65 4.62 5.58
CA ASN A 218 25.56 4.45 4.13
C ASN A 218 24.70 3.25 3.67
N LYS A 219 23.76 2.78 4.50
CA LYS A 219 22.83 1.69 4.17
C LYS A 219 21.41 2.20 3.93
N PHE A 220 20.59 1.30 3.38
CA PHE A 220 19.14 1.44 3.30
C PHE A 220 18.47 0.48 4.26
N ILE A 221 17.36 0.92 4.87
CA ILE A 221 16.51 0.06 5.70
C ILE A 221 15.19 -0.23 4.99
N TYR A 222 14.83 -1.51 4.87
CA TYR A 222 13.58 -1.98 4.29
C TYR A 222 12.58 -2.36 5.38
N TYR A 223 11.43 -1.70 5.36
CA TYR A 223 10.32 -1.98 6.26
C TYR A 223 9.55 -3.20 5.76
N VAL A 224 9.95 -4.38 6.23
CA VAL A 224 9.40 -5.67 5.81
C VAL A 224 9.27 -6.59 7.01
N GLY A 225 8.23 -7.41 7.00
CA GLY A 225 8.14 -8.61 7.83
C GLY A 225 8.15 -9.81 6.90
N PRO A 226 9.31 -10.42 6.61
CA PRO A 226 9.38 -11.53 5.67
C PRO A 226 8.62 -12.73 6.21
N VAL A 227 8.01 -13.49 5.32
CA VAL A 227 7.48 -14.83 5.62
C VAL A 227 8.65 -15.81 5.62
N ASP A 228 8.59 -16.83 6.47
CA ASP A 228 9.58 -17.90 6.53
C ASP A 228 9.79 -18.54 5.16
N ALA A 229 11.06 -18.77 4.82
CA ALA A 229 11.42 -19.47 3.60
C ALA A 229 10.89 -20.90 3.62
N VAL A 230 10.38 -21.35 2.48
CA VAL A 230 10.00 -22.76 2.29
C VAL A 230 10.97 -23.39 1.30
N ARG A 231 11.47 -24.59 1.62
CA ARG A 231 12.40 -25.36 0.77
C ARG A 231 13.70 -24.59 0.49
N ASP A 232 13.92 -24.20 -0.76
CA ASP A 232 15.13 -23.59 -1.30
C ASP A 232 14.99 -22.07 -1.53
N GLU A 233 13.89 -21.47 -1.07
CA GLU A 233 13.71 -20.03 -1.12
C GLU A 233 14.76 -19.31 -0.26
N ALA A 234 15.32 -18.22 -0.77
CA ALA A 234 16.17 -17.33 0.03
C ALA A 234 15.39 -16.67 1.18
N VAL A 235 14.11 -16.36 0.91
CA VAL A 235 13.12 -15.82 1.84
C VAL A 235 11.73 -16.06 1.24
N GLY A 236 10.70 -16.25 2.07
CA GLY A 236 9.32 -16.29 1.62
C GLY A 236 8.85 -14.92 1.09
N PRO A 237 7.54 -14.74 0.85
CA PRO A 237 6.98 -13.44 0.47
C PRO A 237 7.45 -12.31 1.39
N ALA A 238 8.06 -11.26 0.81
CA ALA A 238 8.75 -10.21 1.54
C ALA A 238 8.31 -8.83 1.03
N GLY A 239 7.02 -8.54 1.21
CA GLY A 239 6.41 -7.29 0.76
C GLY A 239 6.62 -6.12 1.73
N PRO A 240 6.54 -4.87 1.24
CA PRO A 240 6.73 -3.68 2.06
C PRO A 240 5.60 -3.51 3.07
N THR A 241 5.94 -2.85 4.17
CA THR A 241 5.03 -2.44 5.22
C THR A 241 4.79 -0.92 5.17
N THR A 242 3.61 -0.48 5.66
CA THR A 242 3.22 0.94 5.69
C THR A 242 4.25 1.80 6.43
N ALA A 243 4.86 2.74 5.72
CA ALA A 243 6.00 3.51 6.23
C ALA A 243 5.64 4.53 7.31
N THR A 244 4.42 5.06 7.31
CA THR A 244 3.98 6.04 8.33
C THR A 244 4.08 5.54 9.77
N ARG A 245 4.06 4.22 9.99
CA ARG A 245 4.23 3.65 11.33
C ARG A 245 5.65 3.82 11.90
N MET A 246 6.61 4.11 11.02
CA MET A 246 8.00 4.39 11.39
C MET A 246 8.30 5.89 11.46
N ASP A 247 7.33 6.77 11.22
CA ASP A 247 7.56 8.22 11.13
C ASP A 247 8.18 8.81 12.39
N SER A 248 7.69 8.40 13.57
CA SER A 248 8.21 8.85 14.88
C SER A 248 9.66 8.44 15.15
N TYR A 249 10.21 7.52 14.36
CA TYR A 249 11.59 7.05 14.47
C TYR A 249 12.53 7.67 13.42
N THR A 250 12.00 8.47 12.49
CA THR A 250 12.73 8.94 11.30
C THR A 250 13.99 9.72 11.65
N ASP A 251 13.87 10.79 12.44
CA ASP A 251 15.03 11.59 12.85
C ASP A 251 16.10 10.73 13.54
N MET A 252 15.69 9.90 14.49
CA MET A 252 16.58 8.99 15.22
C MET A 252 17.32 8.03 14.29
N MET A 253 16.60 7.38 13.37
CA MET A 253 17.21 6.43 12.43
C MET A 253 18.11 7.14 11.42
N LEU A 254 17.75 8.33 10.93
CA LEU A 254 18.59 9.07 9.99
C LEU A 254 19.89 9.58 10.63
N ASN A 255 19.89 9.87 11.93
CA ASN A 255 21.09 10.18 12.70
C ASN A 255 22.09 9.01 12.80
N THR A 256 21.69 7.78 12.47
CA THR A 256 22.60 6.61 12.42
C THR A 256 23.46 6.55 11.14
N GLY A 257 23.26 7.49 10.20
CA GLY A 257 24.00 7.52 8.94
C GLY A 257 23.30 6.83 7.76
N LEU A 258 22.06 6.39 7.92
CA LEU A 258 21.22 5.85 6.84
C LEU A 258 21.14 6.81 5.64
N LEU A 259 21.17 6.25 4.43
CA LEU A 259 20.91 7.00 3.19
C LEU A 259 19.43 7.14 2.91
N GLY A 260 18.64 6.17 3.33
CA GLY A 260 17.22 6.16 3.05
C GLY A 260 16.50 4.94 3.61
N SER A 261 15.19 4.96 3.41
CA SER A 261 14.30 3.87 3.81
C SER A 261 13.48 3.37 2.63
N ILE A 262 13.04 2.12 2.70
CA ILE A 262 12.19 1.47 1.71
C ILE A 262 10.93 0.99 2.41
N GLY A 263 9.75 1.30 1.87
CA GLY A 263 8.47 0.89 2.47
C GLY A 263 7.34 0.89 1.45
N LYS A 264 6.11 1.11 1.93
CA LYS A 264 4.95 1.43 1.09
C LYS A 264 4.14 2.60 1.65
N ALA A 265 3.37 3.20 0.76
CA ALA A 265 2.49 4.35 1.01
C ALA A 265 3.25 5.65 1.33
N GLU A 266 2.47 6.71 1.54
CA GLU A 266 2.93 8.05 1.90
C GLU A 266 3.69 8.09 3.24
N ARG A 267 4.37 9.22 3.50
CA ARG A 267 4.98 9.59 4.79
C ARG A 267 4.26 10.82 5.34
N GLY A 268 4.16 10.95 6.66
CA GLY A 268 3.60 12.15 7.29
C GLY A 268 4.49 13.38 7.15
N GLU A 269 3.94 14.58 7.33
CA GLU A 269 4.64 15.86 7.14
C GLU A 269 5.90 15.98 7.99
N GLU A 270 5.86 15.53 9.24
CA GLU A 270 7.03 15.50 10.13
C GLU A 270 8.16 14.64 9.55
N ALA A 271 7.84 13.45 9.03
CA ALA A 271 8.84 12.59 8.40
C ALA A 271 9.38 13.19 7.10
N LEU A 272 8.56 13.89 6.30
CA LEU A 272 9.03 14.62 5.11
C LEU A 272 10.06 15.69 5.50
N ALA A 273 9.79 16.45 6.57
CA ALA A 273 10.70 17.46 7.08
C ALA A 273 12.02 16.86 7.57
N GLU A 274 11.97 15.74 8.31
CA GLU A 274 13.18 15.04 8.76
C GLU A 274 13.98 14.45 7.58
N ILE A 275 13.32 13.86 6.58
CA ILE A 275 13.98 13.39 5.35
C ILE A 275 14.73 14.54 4.66
N ALA A 276 14.08 15.72 4.54
CA ALA A 276 14.67 16.90 3.91
C ALA A 276 15.85 17.50 4.70
N LYS A 277 15.74 17.51 6.04
CA LYS A 277 16.78 17.97 6.97
C LYS A 277 18.03 17.11 6.86
N HIS A 278 17.87 15.78 6.81
CA HIS A 278 18.96 14.81 6.74
C HIS A 278 19.47 14.54 5.31
N LYS A 279 18.86 15.16 4.29
CA LYS A 279 19.17 14.90 2.87
C LYS A 279 19.09 13.40 2.53
N SER A 280 18.12 12.73 3.12
CA SER A 280 17.83 11.32 2.95
C SER A 280 16.77 11.11 1.87
N VAL A 281 16.48 9.86 1.50
CA VAL A 281 15.41 9.55 0.56
C VAL A 281 14.48 8.48 1.13
N TYR A 282 13.23 8.47 0.66
CA TYR A 282 12.31 7.37 0.90
C TYR A 282 11.90 6.76 -0.44
N LEU A 283 12.14 5.45 -0.54
CA LEU A 283 11.81 4.63 -1.69
C LEU A 283 10.59 3.78 -1.36
N MET A 284 9.79 3.49 -2.36
CA MET A 284 8.62 2.64 -2.24
C MET A 284 8.82 1.37 -3.06
N ALA A 285 8.67 0.22 -2.42
CA ALA A 285 8.46 -1.04 -3.10
C ALA A 285 6.95 -1.23 -3.36
N VAL A 286 6.59 -2.03 -4.36
CA VAL A 286 5.17 -2.22 -4.76
C VAL A 286 4.42 -2.98 -3.67
N GLY A 287 3.42 -2.33 -3.05
CA GLY A 287 2.54 -2.94 -2.08
C GLY A 287 1.58 -3.95 -2.72
N GLY A 288 1.45 -5.14 -2.13
CA GLY A 288 0.60 -6.23 -2.63
C GLY A 288 1.34 -7.26 -3.50
N ALA A 289 2.53 -6.94 -4.01
CA ALA A 289 3.33 -7.83 -4.87
C ALA A 289 4.43 -8.58 -4.09
N ALA A 290 4.17 -8.99 -2.85
CA ALA A 290 5.18 -9.51 -1.91
C ALA A 290 6.01 -10.69 -2.45
N TYR A 291 5.36 -11.62 -3.16
CA TYR A 291 6.02 -12.77 -3.78
C TYR A 291 6.92 -12.37 -4.95
N LEU A 292 6.51 -11.38 -5.75
CA LEU A 292 7.32 -10.90 -6.86
C LEU A 292 8.55 -10.13 -6.35
N VAL A 293 8.35 -9.28 -5.33
CA VAL A 293 9.44 -8.54 -4.68
C VAL A 293 10.46 -9.51 -4.06
N SER A 294 10.02 -10.61 -3.44
CA SER A 294 10.94 -11.58 -2.86
C SER A 294 11.82 -12.29 -3.90
N LYS A 295 11.43 -12.35 -5.18
CA LYS A 295 12.29 -12.88 -6.24
C LYS A 295 13.52 -12.02 -6.53
N ALA A 296 13.52 -10.75 -6.14
CA ALA A 296 14.71 -9.92 -6.18
C ALA A 296 15.70 -10.24 -5.06
N ILE A 297 15.25 -10.87 -3.96
CA ILE A 297 16.08 -11.23 -2.80
C ILE A 297 16.76 -12.56 -3.08
N LYS A 298 18.10 -12.57 -3.05
CA LYS A 298 18.94 -13.74 -3.36
C LYS A 298 19.52 -14.39 -2.12
N LYS A 299 19.70 -13.64 -1.03
CA LYS A 299 20.10 -14.15 0.28
C LYS A 299 19.43 -13.37 1.40
N SER A 300 19.20 -14.04 2.53
CA SER A 300 18.67 -13.48 3.76
C SER A 300 19.48 -14.00 4.95
N CYS A 301 19.92 -13.12 5.84
CA CYS A 301 20.65 -13.48 7.05
C CYS A 301 20.16 -12.65 8.23
N VAL A 302 19.85 -13.29 9.37
CA VAL A 302 19.53 -12.56 10.61
C VAL A 302 20.81 -11.96 11.17
N LEU A 303 20.83 -10.64 11.41
CA LEU A 303 21.96 -9.94 12.01
C LEU A 303 21.72 -9.54 13.46
N ALA A 304 20.48 -9.20 13.83
CA ALA A 304 20.16 -8.80 15.20
C ALA A 304 18.68 -9.03 15.55
N PHE A 305 18.43 -9.16 16.84
CA PHE A 305 17.10 -9.30 17.43
C PHE A 305 16.32 -10.52 16.91
N GLU A 306 17.00 -11.67 16.77
CA GLU A 306 16.41 -12.92 16.26
C GLU A 306 15.13 -13.31 17.01
N GLU A 307 15.04 -12.99 18.31
CA GLU A 307 13.87 -13.25 19.14
C GLU A 307 12.60 -12.51 18.68
N LEU A 308 12.74 -11.49 17.83
CA LEU A 308 11.62 -10.75 17.24
C LEU A 308 11.02 -11.43 16.00
N GLY A 309 11.58 -12.56 15.55
CA GLY A 309 11.09 -13.34 14.41
C GLY A 309 11.04 -12.53 13.12
N MET A 310 9.86 -12.38 12.51
CA MET A 310 9.67 -11.56 11.31
C MET A 310 9.99 -10.06 11.51
N GLU A 311 10.18 -9.57 12.74
CA GLU A 311 10.58 -8.18 13.00
C GLU A 311 12.06 -8.01 13.30
N ALA A 312 12.85 -9.10 13.25
CA ALA A 312 14.30 -9.04 13.41
C ALA A 312 14.97 -8.18 12.33
N ILE A 313 16.23 -7.81 12.56
CA ILE A 313 17.05 -7.15 11.54
C ILE A 313 17.71 -8.24 10.70
N TYR A 314 17.34 -8.29 9.44
CA TYR A 314 17.96 -9.13 8.43
C TYR A 314 18.86 -8.28 7.53
N GLU A 315 19.91 -8.88 6.99
CA GLU A 315 20.58 -8.40 5.78
C GLU A 315 20.02 -9.17 4.59
N PHE A 316 19.46 -8.44 3.62
CA PHE A 316 19.07 -8.98 2.34
C PHE A 316 20.10 -8.61 1.28
N GLU A 317 20.52 -9.59 0.48
CA GLU A 317 21.24 -9.37 -0.77
C GLU A 317 20.22 -9.37 -1.91
N VAL A 318 20.04 -8.22 -2.57
CA VAL A 318 19.04 -8.03 -3.63
C VAL A 318 19.69 -7.85 -5.01
N VAL A 319 18.98 -8.25 -6.05
CA VAL A 319 19.36 -8.05 -7.46
C VAL A 319 18.16 -7.51 -8.22
N ASP A 320 18.36 -6.36 -8.87
CA ASP A 320 17.34 -5.65 -9.64
C ASP A 320 16.00 -5.47 -8.90
N MET A 321 16.05 -5.19 -7.60
CA MET A 321 14.84 -4.94 -6.80
C MET A 321 14.18 -3.62 -7.27
N PRO A 322 12.94 -3.67 -7.79
CA PRO A 322 12.28 -2.50 -8.31
C PRO A 322 11.71 -1.65 -7.19
N VAL A 323 12.06 -0.37 -7.17
CA VAL A 323 11.51 0.64 -6.26
C VAL A 323 11.28 1.96 -6.98
N THR A 324 10.42 2.79 -6.40
CA THR A 324 10.14 4.14 -6.89
C THR A 324 10.56 5.16 -5.84
N VAL A 325 11.19 6.25 -6.24
CA VAL A 325 11.51 7.36 -5.33
C VAL A 325 10.22 8.03 -4.92
N ALA A 326 9.80 7.80 -3.68
CA ALA A 326 8.55 8.32 -3.15
C ALA A 326 8.72 9.69 -2.50
N VAL A 327 9.84 9.92 -1.81
CA VAL A 327 10.24 11.23 -1.28
C VAL A 327 11.71 11.48 -1.62
N SER A 328 11.99 12.63 -2.22
CA SER A 328 13.34 13.08 -2.55
C SER A 328 14.06 13.70 -1.35
N ALA A 329 15.35 13.99 -1.51
CA ALA A 329 16.16 14.63 -0.48
C ALA A 329 15.79 16.09 -0.14
N SER A 330 14.88 16.69 -0.92
CA SER A 330 14.26 17.99 -0.58
C SER A 330 12.98 17.84 0.25
N GLY A 331 12.50 16.62 0.49
CA GLY A 331 11.22 16.36 1.14
C GLY A 331 10.01 16.40 0.20
N GLU A 332 10.23 16.55 -1.11
CA GLU A 332 9.14 16.52 -2.10
C GLU A 332 8.60 15.08 -2.24
N SER A 333 7.28 14.92 -2.13
CA SER A 333 6.60 13.61 -2.13
C SER A 333 5.80 13.38 -3.41
N VAL A 334 6.00 12.23 -4.06
CA VAL A 334 5.20 11.79 -5.21
C VAL A 334 3.73 11.57 -4.86
N HIS A 335 3.43 11.23 -3.60
CA HIS A 335 2.05 11.07 -3.13
C HIS A 335 1.30 12.40 -3.04
N ASN A 336 2.01 13.54 -3.07
CA ASN A 336 1.42 14.86 -3.16
C ASN A 336 1.37 15.33 -4.62
N THR A 337 2.48 15.20 -5.35
CA THR A 337 2.61 15.75 -6.70
C THR A 337 1.91 14.91 -7.76
N GLY A 338 1.96 13.58 -7.65
CA GLY A 338 1.35 12.63 -8.58
C GLY A 338 -0.17 12.79 -8.66
N PRO A 339 -0.92 12.62 -7.55
CA PRO A 339 -2.36 12.82 -7.55
C PRO A 339 -2.79 14.22 -8.00
N ALA A 340 -2.08 15.28 -7.59
CA ALA A 340 -2.37 16.64 -8.00
C ALA A 340 -2.19 16.86 -9.52
N HIS A 341 -1.17 16.24 -10.12
CA HIS A 341 -0.96 16.26 -11.56
C HIS A 341 -2.10 15.52 -12.28
N TRP A 342 -2.39 14.28 -11.89
CA TRP A 342 -3.38 13.45 -12.56
C TRP A 342 -4.81 13.97 -12.41
N LYS A 343 -5.17 14.56 -11.27
CA LYS A 343 -6.47 15.23 -11.11
C LYS A 343 -6.68 16.33 -12.15
N LYS A 344 -5.64 17.12 -12.44
CA LYS A 344 -5.67 18.14 -13.50
C LYS A 344 -5.74 17.51 -14.89
N THR A 345 -4.93 16.48 -15.15
CA THR A 345 -4.91 15.77 -16.44
C THR A 345 -6.26 15.17 -16.79
N ILE A 346 -6.90 14.48 -15.83
CA ILE A 346 -8.23 13.88 -15.99
C ILE A 346 -9.28 14.97 -16.25
N ALA A 347 -9.24 16.08 -15.51
CA ALA A 347 -10.17 17.19 -15.72
C ALA A 347 -10.06 17.82 -17.12
N LEU A 348 -8.85 17.87 -17.69
CA LEU A 348 -8.62 18.38 -19.05
C LEU A 348 -9.11 17.43 -20.14
N GLN A 349 -9.10 16.12 -19.90
CA GLN A 349 -9.55 15.09 -20.85
C GLN A 349 -11.08 14.89 -20.84
N ALA A 350 -11.78 15.42 -19.83
CA ALA A 350 -13.23 15.33 -19.68
C ALA A 350 -14.00 16.47 -20.39
N VAL A 351 -13.29 17.39 -21.06
CA VAL A 351 -13.81 18.51 -21.86
C VAL A 351 -13.74 18.16 -23.34
#